data_AF-A0A837G573-F1
#
_entry.id   AF-A0A837G573-F1
#
_cell.length_a   1.000
_cell.length_b   1.000
_cell.length_c   1.000
_cell.angle_alpha   90.00
_cell.angle_beta   90.00
_cell.angle_gamma   90.00
#
_symmetry.space_group_name_H-M   'P 1'
#
loop_
_entity.id
_entity.type
_entity.pdbx_description
1 polymer ?
#
loop_
_entity_poly.entity_id
_entity_poly.type
_entity_poly.pdbx_seq_one_letter_code
_entity_poly.pdbx_strand_id
1 'polypeptide(L)'
;MKDESVNTQIVETVKQTQEATLTGNVIKASGAGKALQSISQSSAIAVQDATDNLRNINTMATTAMGVALSKMLATGETTPYAEILTQVNTMVEQSTTNFANVGEKASQVIQDFSDRL
;
A
#
# COMPACT_ATOMS: atom_id res chain seq x y z
N MET A 1 -29.04 -37.05 -46.25
CA MET A 1 -27.97 -36.44 -45.42
C MET A 1 -28.08 -37.09 -44.05
N LYS A 2 -27.07 -37.85 -43.63
CA LYS A 2 -27.09 -38.54 -42.33
C LYS A 2 -26.86 -37.47 -41.28
N ASP A 3 -27.82 -37.30 -40.38
CA ASP A 3 -27.74 -36.34 -39.28
C ASP A 3 -26.66 -36.83 -38.32
N GLU A 4 -25.42 -36.37 -38.51
CA GLU A 4 -24.31 -36.62 -37.58
C GLU A 4 -24.51 -35.71 -36.38
N SER A 5 -25.48 -36.06 -35.53
CA SER A 5 -25.58 -35.46 -34.22
C SER A 5 -24.30 -35.75 -33.44
N VAL A 6 -23.69 -34.68 -32.93
CA VAL A 6 -22.46 -34.76 -32.14
C VAL A 6 -22.68 -35.73 -30.98
N ASN A 7 -21.67 -36.56 -30.67
CA ASN A 7 -21.74 -37.57 -29.61
C ASN A 7 -22.21 -36.95 -28.28
N THR A 8 -23.27 -37.50 -27.69
CA THR A 8 -23.91 -36.99 -26.47
C THR A 8 -22.96 -36.89 -25.28
N GLN A 9 -21.99 -37.80 -25.14
CA GLN A 9 -21.00 -37.73 -24.06
C GLN A 9 -20.05 -36.55 -24.24
N ILE A 10 -19.73 -36.18 -25.49
CA ILE A 10 -18.92 -34.99 -25.78
C ILE A 10 -19.70 -33.72 -25.41
N VAL A 11 -20.97 -33.65 -25.78
CA VAL A 11 -21.85 -32.52 -25.45
C VAL A 11 -21.97 -32.34 -23.94
N GLU A 12 -22.18 -33.44 -23.20
CA GLU A 12 -22.29 -33.41 -21.74
C GLU A 12 -20.97 -33.02 -21.08
N THR A 13 -19.84 -33.54 -21.55
CA THR A 13 -18.51 -33.18 -21.03
C THR A 13 -18.20 -31.68 -21.25
N VAL A 14 -18.55 -31.14 -22.43
CA VAL A 14 -18.37 -29.71 -22.74
C VAL A 14 -19.26 -28.85 -21.84
N LYS A 15 -20.50 -29.25 -21.60
CA LYS A 15 -21.42 -28.55 -20.70
C LYS A 15 -20.91 -28.54 -19.26
N GLN A 16 -20.45 -29.68 -18.74
CA GLN A 16 -19.87 -29.77 -17.40
C GLN A 16 -18.60 -28.93 -17.27
N THR A 17 -17.75 -28.92 -18.30
CA THR A 17 -16.56 -28.05 -18.33
C THR A 17 -16.95 -26.57 -18.36
N GLN A 18 -17.96 -26.22 -19.16
CA GLN A 18 -18.49 -24.86 -19.21
C GLN A 18 -19.05 -24.42 -17.85
N GLU A 19 -19.79 -25.29 -17.15
CA GLU A 19 -20.29 -25.02 -15.81
C GLU A 19 -19.16 -24.89 -14.78
N ALA A 20 -18.17 -25.78 -14.84
CA ALA A 20 -17.02 -25.76 -13.94
C ALA A 20 -16.10 -24.54 -14.14
N THR A 21 -16.12 -23.88 -15.31
CA THR A 21 -15.16 -22.82 -15.65
C THR A 21 -15.79 -21.45 -15.87
N LEU A 22 -17.07 -21.39 -16.28
CA LEU A 22 -17.75 -20.16 -16.71
C LEU A 22 -19.01 -19.85 -15.88
N THR A 23 -19.26 -20.58 -14.79
CA THR A 23 -20.32 -20.19 -13.86
C THR A 23 -20.00 -18.85 -13.19
N GLY A 24 -21.06 -18.12 -12.84
CA GLY A 24 -20.94 -16.84 -12.12
C GLY A 24 -20.14 -16.95 -10.83
N ASN A 25 -20.07 -18.12 -10.20
CA ASN A 25 -19.26 -18.35 -9.00
C ASN A 25 -17.75 -18.34 -9.27
N VAL A 26 -17.29 -18.97 -10.36
CA VAL A 26 -15.87 -18.95 -10.76
C VAL A 26 -15.44 -17.54 -11.15
N ILE A 27 -16.29 -16.82 -11.89
CA ILE A 27 -16.03 -15.44 -12.29
C ILE A 27 -15.97 -14.52 -11.07
N LYS A 28 -16.89 -14.68 -10.10
CA LYS A 28 -16.88 -13.93 -8.84
C LYS A 28 -15.63 -14.23 -8.01
N ALA A 29 -15.25 -15.50 -7.84
CA ALA A 29 -14.06 -15.89 -7.09
C ALA A 29 -12.77 -15.35 -7.75
N SER A 30 -12.67 -15.44 -9.08
CA SER A 30 -11.56 -14.87 -9.84
C SER A 30 -11.50 -13.34 -9.71
N GLY A 31 -12.66 -12.67 -9.78
CA GLY A 31 -12.78 -11.22 -9.60
C GLY A 31 -12.38 -10.76 -8.20
N ALA A 32 -12.86 -11.46 -7.17
CA ALA A 32 -12.47 -11.28 -5.77
C ALA A 32 -10.96 -11.42 -5.55
N GLY A 33 -10.35 -12.48 -6.10
CA GLY A 33 -8.91 -12.69 -6.00
C GLY A 33 -8.09 -11.57 -6.66
N LYS A 34 -8.52 -11.11 -7.84
CA LYS A 34 -7.87 -9.97 -8.52
C LYS A 34 -8.04 -8.66 -7.76
N ALA A 35 -9.20 -8.42 -7.18
CA ALA A 35 -9.44 -7.25 -6.35
C ALA A 35 -8.58 -7.26 -5.08
N LEU A 36 -8.48 -8.40 -4.38
CA LEU A 36 -7.60 -8.56 -3.23
C LEU A 36 -6.13 -8.32 -3.61
N GLN A 37 -5.69 -8.84 -4.75
CA GLN A 37 -4.34 -8.60 -5.26
C GLN A 37 -4.09 -7.10 -5.52
N SER A 38 -5.03 -6.42 -6.18
CA SER A 38 -4.92 -4.99 -6.47
C SER A 38 -4.88 -4.14 -5.20
N ILE A 39 -5.72 -4.48 -4.21
CA ILE A 39 -5.75 -3.80 -2.90
C ILE A 39 -4.45 -4.05 -2.13
N SER A 40 -3.97 -5.29 -2.12
CA SER A 40 -2.70 -5.63 -1.46
C SER A 40 -1.53 -4.86 -2.08
N GLN A 41 -1.52 -4.73 -3.42
CA GLN A 41 -0.49 -3.98 -4.14
C GLN A 41 -0.56 -2.47 -3.84
N SER A 42 -1.76 -1.86 -3.89
CA SER A 42 -1.90 -0.43 -3.60
C SER A 42 -1.57 -0.10 -2.15
N SER A 43 -1.97 -0.96 -1.20
CA SER A 43 -1.58 -0.86 0.21
C SER A 43 -0.06 -0.96 0.39
N ALA A 44 0.60 -1.90 -0.30
CA ALA A 44 2.05 -2.02 -0.26
C ALA A 44 2.76 -0.78 -0.81
N ILE A 45 2.27 -0.20 -1.91
CA ILE A 45 2.80 1.05 -2.49
C ILE A 45 2.63 2.20 -1.50
N ALA A 46 1.46 2.35 -0.88
CA ALA A 46 1.22 3.41 0.10
C ALA A 46 2.21 3.35 1.29
N VAL A 47 2.51 2.14 1.80
CA VAL A 47 3.51 1.94 2.86
C VAL A 47 4.92 2.27 2.37
N GLN A 48 5.26 1.93 1.14
CA GLN A 48 6.55 2.28 0.53
C GLN A 48 6.69 3.81 0.39
N ASP A 49 5.68 4.49 -0.15
CA ASP A 49 5.66 5.95 -0.30
C ASP A 49 5.80 6.66 1.07
N ALA A 50 5.12 6.15 2.10
CA ALA A 50 5.25 6.67 3.45
C ALA A 50 6.65 6.43 4.05
N THR A 51 7.26 5.27 3.78
CA THR A 51 8.64 4.97 4.18
C THR A 51 9.63 5.93 3.52
N ASP A 52 9.45 6.18 2.22
CA ASP A 52 10.30 7.06 1.44
C ASP A 52 10.16 8.52 1.91
N ASN A 53 8.93 8.95 2.21
CA ASN A 53 8.68 10.25 2.81
C ASN A 53 9.42 10.42 4.16
N LEU A 54 9.32 9.42 5.05
CA LEU A 54 10.01 9.43 6.34
C LEU A 54 11.53 9.51 6.17
N ARG A 55 12.09 8.74 5.22
CA ARG A 55 13.53 8.80 4.92
C ARG A 55 13.97 10.18 4.42
N ASN A 56 13.17 10.80 3.55
CA ASN A 56 13.44 12.13 3.01
C ASN A 56 13.39 13.20 4.10
N ILE A 57 12.36 13.16 4.95
CA ILE A 57 12.21 14.08 6.08
C ILE A 57 13.36 13.93 7.07
N ASN A 58 13.76 12.70 7.42
CA ASN A 58 14.90 12.48 8.30
C ASN A 58 16.20 13.05 7.72
N THR A 59 16.43 12.87 6.42
CA THR A 59 17.62 13.42 5.75
C THR A 59 17.63 14.96 5.81
N MET A 60 16.50 15.60 5.50
CA MET A 60 16.35 17.05 5.60
C MET A 60 16.52 17.54 7.04
N ALA A 61 15.92 16.84 8.00
CA ALA A 61 15.99 17.15 9.43
C ALA A 61 17.43 17.09 9.94
N THR A 62 18.15 16.00 9.70
CA THR A 62 19.57 15.88 10.09
C THR A 62 20.42 16.98 9.49
N THR A 63 20.18 17.33 8.21
CA THR A 63 20.91 18.41 7.55
C THR A 63 20.62 19.76 8.20
N ALA A 64 19.34 20.08 8.44
CA ALA A 64 18.93 21.33 9.09
C ALA A 64 19.48 21.43 10.52
N MET A 65 19.43 20.33 11.29
CA MET A 65 20.00 20.27 12.64
C MET A 65 21.51 20.51 12.62
N GLY A 66 22.24 19.88 11.71
CA GLY A 66 23.69 20.08 11.57
C GLY A 66 24.06 21.53 11.25
N VAL A 67 23.30 22.19 10.37
CA VAL A 67 23.51 23.61 10.03
C VAL A 67 23.19 24.51 11.23
N ALA A 68 22.06 24.29 11.91
CA ALA A 68 21.66 25.09 13.08
C ALA A 68 22.70 24.99 14.21
N LEU A 69 23.15 23.77 14.54
CA LEU A 69 24.19 23.55 15.54
C LEU A 69 25.52 24.21 15.15
N SER A 70 25.92 24.10 13.88
CA SER A 70 27.14 24.75 13.39
C SER A 70 27.08 26.27 13.56
N LYS A 71 25.92 26.88 13.32
CA LYS A 71 25.72 28.32 13.50
C LYS A 71 25.74 28.72 14.97
N MET A 72 25.09 27.96 15.85
CA MET A 72 25.14 28.21 17.29
C MET A 72 26.57 28.20 17.84
N LEU A 73 27.37 27.22 17.40
CA LEU A 73 28.78 27.13 17.81
C LEU A 73 29.62 28.29 17.25
N ALA A 74 29.33 28.72 16.01
CA ALA A 74 30.09 29.79 15.36
C ALA A 74 29.77 31.18 15.90
N THR A 75 28.51 31.46 16.27
CA THR A 75 28.08 32.79 16.76
C THR A 75 28.06 32.88 18.28
N GLY A 76 27.97 31.75 18.98
CA GLY A 76 27.70 31.72 20.43
C GLY A 76 26.24 32.05 20.77
N GLU A 77 25.38 32.28 19.78
CA GLU A 77 23.97 32.61 19.95
C GLU A 77 23.10 31.36 19.82
N THR A 78 22.11 31.22 20.69
CA THR A 78 21.16 30.09 20.65
C THR A 78 19.89 30.41 19.85
N THR A 79 19.46 31.66 19.85
CA THR A 79 18.31 32.14 19.08
C THR A 79 18.80 32.70 17.74
N PRO A 80 18.16 32.37 16.60
CA PRO A 80 16.89 31.62 16.44
C PRO A 80 17.06 30.09 16.29
N TYR A 81 18.28 29.58 16.35
CA TYR A 81 18.59 28.20 15.98
C TYR A 81 17.90 27.14 16.84
N ALA A 82 17.72 27.39 18.14
CA ALA A 82 17.00 26.49 19.05
C ALA A 82 15.51 26.31 18.64
N GLU A 83 14.87 27.36 18.12
CA GLU A 83 13.49 27.28 17.63
C GLU A 83 13.42 26.44 16.34
N ILE A 84 14.39 26.61 15.44
CA ILE A 84 14.50 25.79 14.23
C ILE A 84 14.67 24.31 14.60
N LEU A 85 15.55 24.00 15.56
CA LEU A 85 15.75 22.63 16.04
C LEU A 85 14.46 22.03 16.62
N THR A 86 13.68 22.82 17.35
CA THR A 86 12.38 22.39 17.87
C THR A 86 11.42 22.03 16.74
N GLN A 87 11.29 22.91 15.73
CA GLN A 87 10.40 22.66 14.60
C GLN A 87 10.83 21.46 13.76
N VAL A 88 12.14 21.26 13.60
CA VAL A 88 12.68 20.10 12.88
C VAL A 88 12.37 18.79 13.62
N ASN A 89 12.47 18.76 14.95
CA ASN A 89 12.08 17.59 15.74
C ASN A 89 10.58 17.29 15.59
N THR A 90 9.72 18.32 15.69
CA THR A 90 8.27 18.17 15.46
C THR A 90 7.97 17.60 14.07
N MET A 91 8.69 18.04 13.04
CA MET A 91 8.52 17.52 11.67
C MET A 91 8.86 16.02 11.57
N VAL A 92 9.91 15.56 12.25
CA VAL A 92 10.30 14.13 12.30
C VAL A 92 9.27 13.30 13.05
N GLU A 93 8.77 13.81 14.18
CA GLU A 93 7.71 13.15 14.96
C GLU A 93 6.44 12.99 14.12
N GLN A 94 5.98 14.06 13.47
CA GLN A 94 4.81 14.03 12.59
C GLN A 94 4.97 13.06 11.43
N SER A 95 6.15 13.01 10.82
CA SER A 95 6.44 12.06 9.73
C SER A 95 6.40 10.61 10.22
N THR A 96 6.93 10.34 11.42
CA THR A 96 6.89 9.02 12.05
C THR A 96 5.46 8.59 12.34
N THR A 97 4.64 9.49 12.89
CA THR A 97 3.20 9.25 13.11
C THR A 97 2.47 9.00 11.79
N ASN A 98 2.76 9.78 10.74
CA ASN A 98 2.16 9.58 9.43
C ASN A 98 2.49 8.19 8.85
N PHE A 99 3.76 7.77 8.92
CA PHE A 99 4.18 6.44 8.50
C PHE A 99 3.43 5.33 9.24
N ALA A 100 3.33 5.42 10.57
CA ALA A 100 2.59 4.46 11.38
C ALA A 100 1.11 4.40 10.98
N ASN A 101 0.46 5.55 10.82
CA ASN A 101 -0.94 5.65 10.43
C ASN A 101 -1.21 5.05 9.04
N VAL A 102 -0.31 5.28 8.07
CA VAL A 102 -0.44 4.68 6.74
C VAL A 102 -0.29 3.16 6.83
N GLY A 103 0.68 2.64 7.59
CA GLY A 103 0.85 1.21 7.81
C GLY A 103 -0.38 0.54 8.43
N GLU A 104 -0.96 1.16 9.46
CA GLU A 104 -2.17 0.66 10.10
C GLU A 104 -3.36 0.64 9.12
N LYS A 105 -3.62 1.75 8.43
CA LYS A 105 -4.74 1.85 7.48
C LYS A 105 -4.58 0.91 6.29
N ALA A 106 -3.37 0.75 5.77
CA ALA A 106 -3.08 -0.18 4.68
C ALA A 106 -3.39 -1.63 5.09
N SER A 107 -3.05 -2.00 6.32
CA SER A 107 -3.38 -3.31 6.89
C SER A 107 -4.89 -3.49 7.11
N GLN A 108 -5.56 -2.49 7.65
CA GLN A 108 -7.02 -2.50 7.85
C GLN A 108 -7.78 -2.69 6.54
N VAL A 109 -7.41 -1.96 5.47
CA VAL A 109 -8.08 -2.10 4.17
C VAL A 109 -7.95 -3.51 3.59
N ILE A 110 -6.80 -4.18 3.77
CA ILE A 110 -6.62 -5.56 3.33
C ILE A 110 -7.50 -6.52 4.15
N GLN A 111 -7.52 -6.36 5.48
CA GLN A 111 -8.35 -7.17 6.37
C GLN A 111 -9.84 -6.99 6.07
N ASP A 112 -10.31 -5.75 6.02
CA ASP A 112 -11.70 -5.40 5.70
C ASP A 112 -12.16 -5.96 4.36
N PHE A 113 -11.27 -6.01 3.36
CA PHE A 113 -11.60 -6.61 2.07
C PHE A 113 -11.63 -8.13 2.16
N SER A 114 -10.65 -8.75 2.82
CA SER A 114 -10.58 -10.20 3.00
C SER A 114 -11.78 -10.75 3.75
N ASP A 115 -12.28 -10.04 4.76
CA ASP A 115 -13.44 -10.45 5.56
C ASP A 115 -14.77 -10.41 4.78
N ARG A 116 -14.79 -9.74 3.62
CA ARG A 116 -15.97 -9.61 2.75
C ARG A 116 -15.99 -10.59 1.58
N LEU A 117 -14.94 -11.41 1.42
CA LEU A 117 -14.84 -12.44 0.39
C LEU A 117 -15.50 -13.75 0.84
#